data_AF-A0A2T2VFN6-F1
#
_entry.id   AF-A0A2T2VFN6-F1
#
_cell.length_a   1.000
_cell.length_b   1.000
_cell.length_c   1.000
_cell.angle_alpha   90.00
_cell.angle_beta   90.00
_cell.angle_gamma   90.00
#
_symmetry.space_group_name_H-M   'P 1'
#
loop_
_entity.id
_entity.type
_entity.pdbx_description
1 polymer ?
#
loop_
_entity_poly.entity_id
_entity_poly.type
_entity_poly.pdbx_seq_one_letter_code
_entity_poly.pdbx_strand_id
1 'polypeptide(L)'
;MSIRRLLLLVCVGAAVSACGEEAASTNDYEQTVVQDRVQRDMRMREKESVVPPDRRDAFRGLNFYDVDPTYRYVVPLRRSSTPDTVMIAESTGGLRPQVRVGRVTVPLPAGEEELVVFRGESDNPRGRLWIPFADSTNEHATY
;
A
#
# COMPACT_ATOMS: atom_id res chain seq x y z
N MET A 1 -37.94 42.89 -46.99
CA MET A 1 -38.86 41.79 -47.30
C MET A 1 -38.01 40.52 -47.45
N SER A 2 -38.16 39.56 -46.52
CA SER A 2 -37.58 38.18 -46.52
C SER A 2 -36.04 38.03 -46.58
N ILE A 3 -35.36 37.12 -45.89
CA ILE A 3 -35.67 36.00 -44.99
C ILE A 3 -34.37 35.79 -44.19
N ARG A 4 -34.46 35.68 -42.85
CA ARG A 4 -33.35 35.23 -41.99
C ARG A 4 -33.21 33.71 -42.15
N ARG A 5 -32.05 33.21 -42.56
CA ARG A 5 -31.68 31.79 -42.42
C ARG A 5 -30.55 31.64 -41.41
N LEU A 6 -30.97 31.11 -40.27
CA LEU A 6 -30.21 30.50 -39.19
C LEU A 6 -29.35 29.33 -39.74
N LEU A 7 -28.07 29.28 -39.37
CA LEU A 7 -27.29 28.04 -39.35
C LEU A 7 -26.36 28.10 -38.14
N LEU A 8 -26.83 27.53 -37.04
CA LEU A 8 -26.01 27.05 -35.93
C LEU A 8 -25.10 25.94 -36.45
N LEU A 9 -23.81 26.01 -36.14
CA LEU A 9 -22.92 24.86 -36.19
C LEU A 9 -22.41 24.62 -34.77
N VAL A 10 -23.14 23.74 -34.07
CA VAL A 10 -22.78 23.20 -32.77
C VAL A 10 -21.68 22.16 -33.03
N CYS A 11 -20.46 22.41 -32.59
CA CYS A 11 -19.44 21.37 -32.47
C CYS A 11 -19.77 20.50 -31.25
N VAL A 12 -20.52 19.43 -31.50
CA VAL A 12 -20.81 18.35 -30.54
C VAL A 12 -19.55 17.52 -30.32
N GLY A 13 -19.12 17.42 -29.07
CA GLY A 13 -18.65 16.18 -28.43
C GLY A 13 -17.35 15.55 -28.93
N ALA A 14 -16.23 15.91 -28.30
CA ALA A 14 -15.16 14.95 -28.06
C ALA A 14 -15.29 14.46 -26.61
N ALA A 15 -16.03 13.38 -26.41
CA ALA A 15 -16.07 12.67 -25.14
C ALA A 15 -14.73 11.95 -24.94
N VAL A 16 -14.10 12.24 -23.81
CA VAL A 16 -12.80 11.73 -23.37
C VAL A 16 -12.93 10.24 -23.05
N SER A 17 -12.26 9.37 -23.80
CA SER A 17 -12.06 7.96 -23.44
C SER A 17 -11.00 7.84 -22.35
N ALA A 18 -11.36 8.17 -21.10
CA ALA A 18 -10.49 7.99 -19.92
C ALA A 18 -10.67 6.63 -19.22
N CYS A 19 -11.71 5.85 -19.55
CA CYS A 19 -12.04 4.61 -18.82
C CYS A 19 -11.12 3.41 -19.14
N GLY A 20 -10.21 3.51 -20.11
CA GLY A 20 -9.31 2.41 -20.48
C GLY A 20 -8.05 2.29 -19.64
N GLU A 21 -7.50 3.42 -19.19
CA GLU A 21 -6.21 3.48 -18.48
C GLU A 21 -6.36 3.08 -17.01
N GLU A 22 -7.47 3.48 -16.36
CA GLU A 22 -7.78 3.08 -14.99
C GLU A 22 -7.98 1.56 -14.85
N ALA A 23 -8.80 0.94 -15.71
CA ALA A 23 -9.08 -0.49 -15.63
C ALA A 23 -7.83 -1.36 -15.86
N ALA A 24 -6.96 -0.95 -16.79
CA ALA A 24 -5.68 -1.64 -17.04
C ALA A 24 -4.73 -1.49 -15.84
N SER A 25 -4.65 -0.29 -15.24
CA SER A 25 -3.79 -0.04 -14.07
C SER A 25 -4.24 -0.78 -12.80
N THR A 26 -5.55 -1.03 -12.67
CA THR A 26 -6.13 -1.81 -11.56
C THR A 26 -5.84 -3.30 -11.72
N ASN A 27 -6.03 -3.87 -12.91
CA ASN A 27 -5.71 -5.27 -13.18
C ASN A 27 -4.20 -5.56 -13.00
N ASP A 28 -3.33 -4.67 -13.47
CA ASP A 28 -1.88 -4.79 -13.27
C ASP A 28 -1.49 -4.75 -11.77
N TYR A 29 -2.15 -3.87 -11.00
CA TYR A 29 -1.96 -3.80 -9.55
C TYR A 29 -2.42 -5.08 -8.84
N GLU A 30 -3.61 -5.57 -9.15
CA GLU A 30 -4.14 -6.82 -8.57
C GLU A 30 -3.21 -8.00 -8.86
N GLN A 31 -2.74 -8.11 -10.11
CA GLN A 31 -1.77 -9.13 -10.49
C GLN A 31 -0.48 -9.02 -9.70
N THR A 32 0.07 -7.80 -9.55
CA THR A 32 1.26 -7.55 -8.75
C THR A 32 1.07 -8.01 -7.29
N VAL A 33 -0.05 -7.65 -6.67
CA VAL A 33 -0.36 -8.05 -5.29
C VAL A 33 -0.49 -9.56 -5.16
N VAL A 34 -1.14 -10.23 -6.11
CA VAL A 34 -1.26 -11.70 -6.11
C VAL A 34 0.11 -12.37 -6.24
N GLN A 35 0.98 -11.88 -7.12
CA GLN A 35 2.35 -12.41 -7.26
C GLN A 35 3.16 -12.23 -5.98
N ASP A 36 3.06 -11.07 -5.33
CA ASP A 36 3.75 -10.80 -4.06
C ASP A 36 3.25 -11.72 -2.94
N ARG A 37 1.94 -12.00 -2.88
CA ARG A 37 1.32 -12.94 -1.92
C ARG A 37 1.82 -14.36 -2.14
N VAL A 38 1.86 -14.83 -3.39
CA VAL A 38 2.41 -16.16 -3.72
C VAL A 38 3.86 -16.27 -3.30
N GLN A 39 4.68 -15.29 -3.65
CA GLN A 39 6.09 -15.27 -3.25
C GLN A 39 6.26 -15.24 -1.73
N ARG A 40 5.41 -14.47 -1.02
CA ARG A 40 5.42 -14.40 0.43
C ARG A 40 5.08 -15.75 1.07
N ASP A 41 4.06 -16.43 0.56
CA ASP A 41 3.65 -17.76 1.01
C ASP A 41 4.73 -18.80 0.77
N MET A 42 5.40 -18.75 -0.39
CA MET A 42 6.52 -19.64 -0.69
C MET A 42 7.67 -19.43 0.31
N ARG A 43 8.04 -18.17 0.59
CA ARG A 43 9.04 -17.86 1.62
C ARG A 43 8.64 -18.38 3.01
N MET A 44 7.36 -18.39 3.36
CA MET A 44 6.90 -18.93 4.66
C MET A 44 7.00 -20.45 4.77
N ARG A 45 7.14 -21.16 3.66
CA ARG A 45 7.38 -22.62 3.66
C ARG A 45 8.86 -22.96 3.87
N GLU A 46 9.77 -22.01 3.67
CA GLU A 46 11.22 -22.21 3.82
C GLU A 46 11.63 -22.37 5.29
N LYS A 47 12.73 -23.09 5.54
CA LYS A 47 13.20 -23.45 6.88
C LYS A 47 13.56 -22.24 7.73
N GLU A 48 14.05 -21.19 7.07
CA GLU A 48 14.53 -19.93 7.62
C GLU A 48 13.39 -18.94 7.93
N SER A 49 12.15 -19.30 7.63
CA SER A 49 11.00 -18.43 7.90
C SER A 49 10.60 -18.41 9.37
N VAL A 50 9.82 -17.38 9.73
CA VAL A 50 9.30 -17.17 11.09
C VAL A 50 8.23 -18.19 11.51
N VAL A 51 7.78 -19.07 10.62
CA VAL A 51 6.81 -20.12 10.97
C VAL A 51 7.52 -21.17 11.85
N PRO A 52 6.98 -21.50 13.04
CA PRO A 52 7.58 -22.52 13.91
C PRO A 52 7.77 -23.87 13.21
N PRO A 53 8.89 -24.60 13.46
CA PRO A 53 9.17 -25.86 12.77
C PRO A 53 8.06 -26.91 12.89
N ASP A 54 7.44 -27.03 14.06
CA ASP A 54 6.33 -27.93 14.37
C ASP A 54 5.03 -27.59 13.63
N ARG A 55 4.89 -26.34 13.17
CA ARG A 55 3.75 -25.86 12.40
C ARG A 55 4.00 -25.82 10.89
N ARG A 56 5.24 -26.03 10.44
CA ARG A 56 5.64 -25.85 9.04
C ARG A 56 4.95 -26.85 8.09
N ASP A 57 4.88 -28.13 8.46
CA ASP A 57 4.24 -29.17 7.64
C ASP A 57 2.71 -28.97 7.50
N ALA A 58 2.11 -28.35 8.51
CA ALA A 58 0.69 -27.99 8.53
C ALA A 58 0.40 -26.63 7.87
N PHE A 59 1.42 -25.86 7.47
CA PHE A 59 1.24 -24.54 6.87
C PHE A 59 0.53 -24.66 5.51
N ARG A 60 -0.57 -23.94 5.34
CA ARG A 60 -1.38 -23.94 4.10
C ARG A 60 -1.27 -22.65 3.29
N GLY A 61 -0.69 -21.60 3.85
CA GLY A 61 -0.62 -20.26 3.29
C GLY A 61 -0.93 -19.23 4.36
N LEU A 62 -0.64 -17.96 4.07
CA LEU A 62 -1.08 -16.84 4.90
C LEU A 62 -2.54 -16.50 4.57
N ASN A 63 -3.25 -15.96 5.55
CA ASN A 63 -4.58 -15.42 5.35
C ASN A 63 -4.44 -13.97 4.86
N PHE A 64 -4.93 -13.69 3.66
CA PHE A 64 -4.98 -12.34 3.08
C PHE A 64 -6.44 -11.95 2.84
N TYR A 65 -6.78 -10.67 3.06
CA TYR A 65 -8.01 -10.11 2.51
C TYR A 65 -7.99 -10.10 0.98
N ASP A 66 -9.14 -10.05 0.34
CA ASP A 66 -9.24 -9.83 -1.11
C ASP A 66 -8.56 -8.50 -1.49
N VAL A 67 -8.09 -8.42 -2.74
CA VAL A 67 -7.49 -7.17 -3.22
C VAL A 67 -8.62 -6.17 -3.44
N ASP A 68 -8.62 -5.10 -2.65
CA ASP A 68 -9.54 -3.98 -2.81
C ASP A 68 -8.75 -2.74 -3.26
N PRO A 69 -8.83 -2.36 -4.55
CA PRO A 69 -8.13 -1.18 -5.08
C PRO A 69 -8.54 0.13 -4.42
N THR A 70 -9.69 0.20 -3.73
CA THR A 70 -10.12 1.42 -3.02
C THR A 70 -9.23 1.75 -1.83
N TYR A 71 -8.48 0.77 -1.31
CA TYR A 71 -7.47 0.96 -0.26
C TYR A 71 -6.05 1.22 -0.81
N ARG A 72 -5.90 1.48 -2.12
CA ARG A 72 -4.63 1.85 -2.75
C ARG A 72 -4.50 3.37 -2.86
N TYR A 73 -3.58 3.95 -2.09
CA TYR A 73 -3.38 5.39 -2.04
C TYR A 73 -2.02 5.81 -2.63
N VAL A 74 -2.01 6.93 -3.34
CA VAL A 74 -0.79 7.64 -3.74
C VAL A 74 -0.74 8.95 -2.97
N VAL A 75 0.17 9.04 -2.00
CA VAL A 75 0.24 10.16 -1.05
C VAL A 75 1.68 10.67 -0.94
N PRO A 76 1.88 11.99 -0.73
CA PRO A 76 3.21 12.55 -0.61
C PRO A 76 3.84 12.20 0.75
N LEU A 77 5.11 11.78 0.73
CA LEU A 77 5.92 11.64 1.93
C LEU A 77 6.43 13.02 2.40
N ARG A 78 5.93 13.50 3.53
CA ARG A 78 6.47 14.67 4.24
C ARG A 78 7.67 14.26 5.09
N ARG A 79 8.88 14.49 4.58
CA ARG A 79 10.12 14.14 5.30
C ARG A 79 10.33 15.02 6.53
N SER A 80 10.85 14.42 7.60
CA SER A 80 11.30 15.16 8.77
C SER A 80 12.57 15.95 8.44
N SER A 81 12.61 17.23 8.82
CA SER A 81 13.83 18.06 8.70
C SER A 81 14.92 17.64 9.69
N THR A 82 14.52 17.04 10.81
CA THR A 82 15.40 16.49 11.85
C THR A 82 14.92 15.09 12.22
N PRO A 83 15.30 14.05 11.44
CA PRO A 83 14.91 12.67 11.72
C PRO A 83 15.51 12.22 13.06
N ASP A 84 14.71 11.54 13.87
CA ASP A 84 15.15 10.92 15.11
C ASP A 84 15.09 9.38 15.01
N THR A 85 15.95 8.72 15.79
CA THR A 85 16.04 7.26 15.83
C THR A 85 15.33 6.73 17.08
N VAL A 86 14.54 5.67 16.92
CA VAL A 86 13.92 4.93 18.02
C VAL A 86 14.23 3.45 17.97
N MET A 87 14.26 2.83 19.15
CA MET A 87 14.38 1.38 19.28
C MET A 87 13.00 0.74 19.13
N ILE A 88 12.82 -0.10 18.11
CA ILE A 88 11.59 -0.86 17.87
C ILE A 88 11.85 -2.34 18.10
N ALA A 89 10.92 -3.01 18.78
CA ALA A 89 11.01 -4.45 19.02
C ALA A 89 10.73 -5.25 17.74
N GLU A 90 11.53 -6.30 17.52
CA GLU A 90 11.33 -7.22 16.39
C GLU A 90 10.50 -8.43 16.81
N SER A 91 9.73 -9.00 15.88
CA SER A 91 8.91 -10.18 16.12
C SER A 91 9.73 -11.44 16.45
N THR A 92 11.01 -11.47 16.06
CA THR A 92 11.96 -12.55 16.38
C THR A 92 12.67 -12.34 17.73
N GLY A 93 12.28 -11.30 18.49
CA GLY A 93 12.98 -10.85 19.68
C GLY A 93 14.12 -9.87 19.35
N GLY A 94 14.41 -8.99 20.30
CA GLY A 94 15.42 -7.94 20.15
C GLY A 94 14.83 -6.55 19.88
N LEU A 95 15.72 -5.56 19.85
CA LEU A 95 15.41 -4.16 19.55
C LEU A 95 16.28 -3.70 18.39
N ARG A 96 15.69 -3.06 17.38
CA ARG A 96 16.40 -2.52 16.22
C ARG A 96 16.21 -1.00 16.13
N PRO A 97 17.28 -0.21 15.88
CA PRO A 97 17.15 1.22 15.66
C PRO A 97 16.48 1.52 14.32
N GLN A 98 15.43 2.34 14.37
CA GLN A 98 14.63 2.78 13.25
C GLN A 98 14.56 4.31 13.21
N VAL A 99 14.93 4.89 12.08
CA VAL A 99 14.87 6.33 11.84
C VAL A 99 13.47 6.72 11.41
N ARG A 100 12.85 7.69 12.08
CA ARG A 100 11.60 8.35 11.64
C ARG A 100 11.88 9.26 10.45
N VAL A 101 11.67 8.74 9.25
CA VAL A 101 11.94 9.45 7.99
C VAL A 101 10.96 10.60 7.77
N GLY A 102 9.71 10.44 8.20
CA GLY A 102 8.67 11.42 7.96
C GLY A 102 7.27 10.85 8.19
N ARG A 103 6.28 11.46 7.55
CA ARG A 103 4.87 11.07 7.66
C ARG A 103 4.16 11.12 6.31
N VAL A 104 3.09 10.34 6.20
CA VAL A 104 2.12 10.39 5.11
C VAL A 104 0.73 10.63 5.69
N THR A 105 -0.12 11.37 4.98
CA THR A 105 -1.56 11.47 5.32
C THR A 105 -2.32 10.59 4.35
N VAL A 106 -3.08 9.62 4.88
CA VAL A 106 -3.87 8.65 4.12
C VAL A 106 -5.36 8.97 4.26
N PRO A 107 -6.09 9.21 3.17
CA PRO A 107 -7.51 9.55 3.21
C PRO A 107 -8.38 8.28 3.30
N LEU A 108 -8.46 7.67 4.49
CA LEU A 108 -9.28 6.48 4.70
C LEU A 108 -10.78 6.83 4.67
N PRO A 109 -11.69 5.86 4.43
CA PRO A 109 -13.13 6.11 4.40
C PRO A 109 -13.71 6.73 5.68
N ALA A 110 -13.10 6.45 6.84
CA ALA A 110 -13.51 6.99 8.14
C ALA A 110 -12.95 8.39 8.42
N GLY A 111 -11.96 8.85 7.66
CA GLY A 111 -11.25 10.10 7.90
C GLY A 111 -9.79 10.04 7.45
N GLU A 112 -9.14 11.21 7.40
CA GLU A 112 -7.71 11.28 7.14
C GLU A 112 -6.91 10.82 8.37
N GLU A 113 -5.95 9.92 8.15
CA GLU A 113 -5.03 9.43 9.19
C GLU A 113 -3.58 9.73 8.85
N GLU A 114 -2.79 10.11 9.85
CA GLU A 114 -1.36 10.37 9.67
C GLU A 114 -0.52 9.17 10.12
N LEU A 115 0.26 8.59 9.19
CA LEU A 115 1.11 7.44 9.46
C LEU A 115 2.59 7.84 9.44
N VAL A 116 3.36 7.30 10.39
CA VAL A 116 4.80 7.54 10.49
C VAL A 116 5.57 6.55 9.60
N VAL A 117 6.52 7.08 8.83
CA VAL A 117 7.36 6.29 7.94
C VAL A 117 8.74 6.12 8.55
N PHE A 118 9.17 4.87 8.66
CA PHE A 118 10.45 4.47 9.23
C PHE A 118 11.40 3.90 8.17
N ARG A 119 12.68 3.83 8.53
CA ARG A 119 13.72 3.08 7.82
C ARG A 119 14.76 2.61 8.83
N GLY A 120 15.31 1.41 8.64
CA GLY A 120 16.40 0.91 9.49
C GLY A 120 17.59 1.86 9.43
N GLU A 121 18.18 2.15 10.59
CA GLU A 121 19.34 3.06 10.67
C GLU A 121 20.52 2.55 9.82
N SER A 122 20.77 1.23 9.86
CA SER A 122 21.79 0.54 9.06
C SER A 122 21.53 0.56 7.55
N ASP A 123 20.31 0.90 7.13
CA ASP A 123 19.88 0.74 5.75
C ASP A 123 19.96 2.06 4.97
N ASN A 124 20.49 3.13 5.57
CA ASN A 124 20.63 4.43 4.90
C ASN A 124 21.68 4.38 3.76
N PRO A 125 21.43 5.02 2.59
CA PRO A 125 20.18 5.66 2.16
C PRO A 125 19.23 4.74 1.37
N ARG A 126 19.64 3.50 1.07
CA ARG A 126 18.96 2.59 0.12
C ARG A 126 17.98 1.61 0.77
N GLY A 127 17.63 1.84 2.03
CA GLY A 127 16.77 0.99 2.82
C GLY A 127 15.31 1.10 2.45
N ARG A 128 14.59 -0.02 2.62
CA ARG A 128 13.14 -0.06 2.44
C ARG A 128 12.45 0.81 3.49
N LEU A 129 11.48 1.60 3.05
CA LEU A 129 10.59 2.33 3.94
C LEU A 129 9.58 1.37 4.56
N TRP A 130 9.25 1.58 5.82
CA TRP A 130 8.32 0.75 6.56
C TRP A 130 7.32 1.62 7.33
N ILE A 131 6.04 1.23 7.30
CA ILE A 131 4.96 1.94 7.97
C ILE A 131 4.23 0.92 8.86
N PRO A 132 4.58 0.84 10.16
CA PRO A 132 3.76 0.10 11.12
C PRO A 132 2.48 0.88 11.41
N PHE A 133 1.36 0.17 11.46
CA PHE A 133 0.07 0.72 11.88
C PHE A 133 -0.77 -0.39 12.53
N ALA A 134 -1.80 0.04 13.24
CA ALA A 134 -2.88 -0.79 13.74
C ALA A 134 -4.21 -0.08 13.43
N ASP A 135 -5.27 -0.84 13.25
CA ASP A 135 -6.62 -0.40 12.97
C ASP A 135 -7.64 -1.23 13.76
N SER A 136 -8.93 -1.01 13.52
CA SER A 136 -10.02 -1.67 14.26
C SER A 136 -10.11 -3.19 14.03
N THR A 137 -9.39 -3.74 13.05
CA THR A 137 -9.34 -5.18 12.78
C THR A 137 -8.31 -5.91 13.64
N ASN A 138 -7.34 -5.21 14.24
CA ASN A 138 -6.32 -5.83 15.10
C ASN A 138 -6.99 -6.55 16.28
N GLU A 139 -6.39 -7.65 16.74
CA GLU A 139 -6.88 -8.57 17.78
C GLU A 139 -8.22 -9.29 17.47
N HIS A 140 -8.96 -8.86 16.44
CA HIS A 140 -10.25 -9.44 16.04
C HIS A 140 -10.15 -10.28 14.77
N ALA A 141 -9.60 -9.69 13.71
CA ALA A 141 -9.45 -10.31 12.39
C ALA A 141 -8.00 -10.25 11.87
N THR A 142 -7.19 -9.32 12.39
CA THR A 142 -5.75 -9.21 12.12
C THR A 142 -4.94 -9.28 13.43
N TYR A 143 -3.62 -9.42 13.30
CA TYR A 143 -2.69 -9.54 14.44
C TYR A 143 -2.64 -8.27 15.28
#